data_AF-A0A077LEA6-F1
#
_entry.id   AF-A0A077LEA6-F1
#
_cell.length_a   1.000
_cell.length_b   1.000
_cell.length_c   1.000
_cell.angle_alpha   90.00
_cell.angle_beta   90.00
_cell.angle_gamma   90.00
#
_symmetry.space_group_name_H-M   'P 1'
#
loop_
_entity.id
_entity.type
_entity.pdbx_description
1 polymer ?
#
loop_
_entity_poly.entity_id
_entity_poly.type
_entity_poly.pdbx_seq_one_letter_code
_entity_poly.pdbx_strand_id
1 'polypeptide(L)'
;MDTATKDGVHTWTFGNQIWQQTPDGRFSLRSIAGVDTGDCLVDLDYLAGARLAPGSSSQYLPAAFKFCPSSGEPLPAPAWNARSCWLPPYGDGSGSRVIADGQCAMAQKIVSGVFQRLQRSGARDLNDSKEIIELPRMNGLNFFVANVGGYRDALFALGREGSLFLWLRGAGKWQELHAESVPIGRTRLENWAWSVSLLAIDGTNALFLGGEEGAVLIKVDPVSLKYRTQRKEGRALAGPGDLEDRAWLPLVMSDGSVRLVSPTNTGWEHYPVADADPQRMTRLSAPVRDPSSRRLLWIGEHGYLSLRQGMAVQAQWHPWPDGATAYPEQGPPFRDGSGLWQQVSSDERLSYLQLDVGATDPSRPVKGYRLGTGHLSFKYNIRLERPWDEHDENLEPTTREVVYPFVEFTAERLLLSMRAQQSRPLDEFLQSEQKADVQYRLDQVGGIGFALKALVSEPWKAQWFFFDNAMWLYIDSSGALYRWKAE
;
A
#
# COMPACT_ATOMS: atom_id res chain seq x y z
N MET A 1 -14.18 21.01 -36.47
CA MET A 1 -15.54 20.50 -36.75
C MET A 1 -15.36 19.67 -37.99
N ASP A 2 -15.37 18.34 -37.88
CA ASP A 2 -15.12 17.49 -39.04
C ASP A 2 -16.14 16.36 -39.15
N THR A 3 -16.80 16.39 -40.32
CA THR A 3 -17.64 15.38 -40.98
C THR A 3 -18.83 14.80 -40.18
N ALA A 4 -20.03 15.23 -40.57
CA ALA A 4 -21.27 14.51 -40.28
C ALA A 4 -21.36 13.26 -41.18
N THR A 5 -21.60 12.09 -40.60
CA THR A 5 -21.94 10.90 -41.39
C THR A 5 -23.42 10.96 -41.83
N LYS A 6 -23.80 10.13 -42.81
CA LYS A 6 -25.18 10.10 -43.36
C LYS A 6 -26.28 9.84 -42.31
N ASP A 7 -25.91 9.37 -41.12
CA ASP A 7 -26.84 8.97 -40.05
C ASP A 7 -27.00 10.03 -38.95
N GLY A 8 -26.48 11.26 -39.14
CA GLY A 8 -26.59 12.34 -38.17
C GLY A 8 -25.63 12.24 -36.97
N VAL A 9 -24.64 11.34 -37.05
CA VAL A 9 -23.58 11.22 -36.03
C VAL A 9 -22.47 12.23 -36.36
N HIS A 10 -22.07 13.01 -35.36
CA HIS A 10 -20.98 13.97 -35.48
C HIS A 10 -19.69 13.39 -34.91
N THR A 11 -18.58 13.56 -35.62
CA THR A 11 -17.25 13.18 -35.13
C THR A 11 -16.54 14.39 -34.54
N TRP A 12 -15.94 14.20 -33.36
CA TRP A 12 -15.22 15.22 -32.63
C TRP A 12 -13.80 14.75 -32.35
N THR A 13 -12.82 15.62 -32.56
CA THR A 13 -11.42 15.35 -32.23
C THR A 13 -11.00 16.25 -31.08
N PHE A 14 -10.53 15.64 -30.00
CA PHE A 14 -10.04 16.32 -28.80
C PHE A 14 -8.65 15.79 -28.46
N GLY A 15 -7.60 16.52 -28.87
CA GLY A 15 -6.22 16.07 -28.71
C GLY A 15 -5.99 14.76 -29.46
N ASN A 16 -5.59 13.71 -28.74
CA ASN A 16 -5.40 12.36 -29.29
C ASN A 16 -6.67 11.48 -29.25
N GLN A 17 -7.83 12.03 -28.88
CA GLN A 17 -9.09 11.30 -28.75
C GLN A 17 -10.05 11.62 -29.89
N ILE A 18 -10.72 10.58 -30.41
CA ILE A 18 -11.82 10.72 -31.37
C ILE A 18 -13.11 10.27 -30.69
N TRP A 19 -14.09 11.17 -30.62
CA TRP A 19 -15.40 10.94 -30.03
C TRP A 19 -16.48 11.02 -31.10
N GLN A 20 -17.56 10.26 -30.91
CA GLN A 20 -18.77 10.37 -31.70
C GLN A 20 -19.90 10.91 -30.85
N GLN A 21 -20.74 11.76 -31.44
CA GLN A 21 -21.95 12.27 -30.83
C GLN A 21 -23.15 11.82 -31.64
N THR A 22 -24.05 11.08 -31.00
CA THR A 22 -25.31 10.65 -31.60
C THR A 22 -26.33 11.79 -31.66
N PRO A 23 -27.39 11.70 -32.50
CA PRO A 23 -28.40 12.75 -32.62
C PRO A 23 -29.13 13.13 -31.32
N ASP A 24 -29.23 12.19 -30.36
CA ASP A 24 -29.77 12.42 -29.02
C ASP A 24 -28.78 13.09 -28.05
N GLY A 25 -27.60 13.47 -28.55
CA GLY A 25 -26.58 14.22 -27.82
C GLY A 25 -25.64 13.38 -26.96
N ARG A 26 -25.71 12.04 -27.02
CA ARG A 26 -24.79 11.17 -26.27
C ARG A 26 -23.43 11.10 -26.94
N PHE A 27 -22.39 11.01 -26.12
CA PHE A 27 -21.01 10.87 -26.57
C PHE A 27 -20.52 9.45 -26.35
N SER A 28 -19.79 8.91 -27.33
CA SER A 28 -19.06 7.65 -27.23
C SER A 28 -17.61 7.86 -27.70
N LEU A 29 -16.67 7.22 -27.04
CA LEU A 29 -15.27 7.27 -27.42
C LEU A 29 -15.02 6.25 -28.52
N ARG A 30 -14.49 6.70 -29.65
CA ARG A 30 -14.18 5.86 -30.82
C ARG A 30 -12.73 5.38 -30.82
N SER A 31 -11.79 6.26 -30.51
CA SER A 31 -10.36 5.90 -30.42
C SER A 31 -9.55 6.84 -29.54
N ILE A 32 -8.44 6.33 -28.99
CA ILE A 32 -7.43 7.09 -28.24
C ILE A 32 -6.06 6.77 -28.86
N ALA A 33 -5.30 7.81 -29.24
CA ALA A 33 -3.96 7.68 -29.80
C ALA A 33 -3.86 6.69 -30.99
N GLY A 34 -4.93 6.58 -31.78
CA GLY A 34 -5.00 5.66 -32.92
C GLY A 34 -5.40 4.22 -32.58
N VAL A 35 -5.65 3.90 -31.30
CA VAL A 35 -6.22 2.62 -30.87
C VAL A 35 -7.74 2.75 -30.83
N ASP A 36 -8.44 1.98 -31.67
CA ASP A 36 -9.90 1.92 -31.65
C ASP A 36 -10.38 1.32 -30.33
N THR A 37 -11.29 2.02 -29.66
CA THR A 37 -11.68 1.70 -28.29
C THR A 37 -12.76 0.62 -28.18
N GLY A 38 -13.44 0.29 -29.29
CA GLY A 38 -14.55 -0.67 -29.31
C GLY A 38 -15.69 -0.33 -28.33
N ASP A 39 -16.77 -1.10 -28.35
CA ASP A 39 -17.92 -0.89 -27.44
C ASP A 39 -17.66 -1.44 -26.02
N CYS A 40 -16.50 -2.07 -25.79
CA CYS A 40 -16.19 -2.83 -24.57
C CYS A 40 -15.34 -2.05 -23.55
N LEU A 41 -14.83 -0.85 -23.87
CA LEU A 41 -13.99 -0.10 -22.94
C LEU A 41 -14.83 0.59 -21.86
N VAL A 42 -14.53 0.21 -20.62
CA VAL A 42 -15.11 0.75 -19.38
C VAL A 42 -14.11 1.70 -18.70
N ASP A 43 -14.57 2.46 -17.71
CA ASP A 43 -13.72 3.38 -16.92
C ASP A 43 -12.97 4.43 -17.77
N LEU A 44 -13.69 5.07 -18.69
CA LEU A 44 -13.15 6.12 -19.57
C LEU A 44 -12.58 7.33 -18.81
N ASP A 45 -12.98 7.53 -17.55
CA ASP A 45 -12.38 8.53 -16.66
C ASP A 45 -10.92 8.22 -16.31
N TYR A 46 -10.57 6.94 -16.20
CA TYR A 46 -9.18 6.50 -16.01
C TYR A 46 -8.41 6.46 -17.32
N LEU A 47 -9.01 5.93 -18.39
CA LEU A 47 -8.33 5.68 -19.67
C LEU A 47 -8.15 6.94 -20.52
N ALA A 48 -9.13 7.84 -20.51
CA ALA A 48 -9.20 9.00 -21.38
C ALA A 48 -9.38 10.33 -20.62
N GLY A 49 -9.45 10.30 -19.29
CA GLY A 49 -9.78 11.49 -18.50
C GLY A 49 -11.21 11.98 -18.72
N ALA A 50 -12.07 11.12 -19.26
CA ALA A 50 -13.46 11.44 -19.53
C ALA A 50 -14.19 11.81 -18.23
N ARG A 51 -15.21 12.66 -18.32
CA ARG A 51 -15.98 13.13 -17.16
C ARG A 51 -17.35 12.50 -17.16
N LEU A 52 -17.80 12.01 -16.02
CA LEU A 52 -19.18 11.53 -15.88
C LEU A 52 -20.14 12.72 -15.96
N ALA A 53 -21.21 12.56 -16.74
CA ALA A 53 -22.30 13.52 -16.78
C ALA A 53 -23.01 13.57 -15.41
N PRO A 54 -23.46 14.75 -14.95
CA PRO A 54 -24.14 14.87 -13.66
C PRO A 54 -25.39 13.99 -13.60
N GLY A 55 -25.58 13.29 -12.48
CA GLY A 55 -26.70 12.37 -12.29
C GLY A 55 -26.64 11.07 -13.10
N SER A 56 -25.56 10.81 -13.85
CA SER A 56 -25.35 9.57 -14.59
C SER A 56 -24.18 8.76 -14.04
N SER A 57 -24.35 7.43 -13.99
CA SER A 57 -23.29 6.49 -13.60
C SER A 57 -22.53 5.89 -14.80
N SER A 58 -22.96 6.18 -16.04
CA SER A 58 -22.42 5.52 -17.23
C SER A 58 -22.20 6.44 -18.43
N GLN A 59 -22.76 7.65 -18.42
CA GLN A 59 -22.60 8.59 -19.54
C GLN A 59 -21.33 9.42 -19.35
N TYR A 60 -20.34 9.14 -20.18
CA TYR A 60 -19.09 9.88 -20.23
C TYR A 60 -19.15 11.01 -21.25
N LEU A 61 -18.46 12.10 -20.90
CA LEU A 61 -18.23 13.26 -21.74
C LEU A 61 -16.72 13.45 -21.95
N PRO A 62 -16.30 14.05 -23.08
CA PRO A 62 -14.89 14.31 -23.34
C PRO A 62 -14.22 15.11 -22.21
N ALA A 63 -12.96 14.79 -21.92
CA ALA A 63 -12.17 15.45 -20.85
C ALA A 63 -12.09 16.99 -21.00
N ALA A 64 -12.17 17.46 -22.25
CA ALA A 64 -12.13 18.87 -22.63
C ALA A 64 -13.36 19.67 -22.14
N PHE A 65 -14.47 19.01 -21.83
CA PHE A 65 -15.68 19.69 -21.41
C PHE A 65 -15.56 20.15 -19.96
N LYS A 66 -15.90 21.42 -19.70
CA LYS A 66 -15.98 21.99 -18.34
C LYS A 66 -17.40 21.95 -17.77
N PHE A 67 -18.40 21.90 -18.64
CA PHE A 67 -19.82 21.90 -18.30
C PHE A 67 -20.52 20.81 -19.11
N CYS A 68 -21.59 20.26 -18.54
CA CYS A 68 -22.45 19.30 -19.20
C CYS A 68 -23.21 19.99 -20.34
N PRO A 69 -23.15 19.51 -21.58
CA PRO A 69 -23.81 20.16 -22.71
C PRO A 69 -25.34 20.10 -22.62
N SER A 70 -25.91 19.12 -21.90
CA SER A 70 -27.36 18.95 -21.77
C SER A 70 -27.94 19.70 -20.56
N SER A 71 -27.26 19.72 -19.42
CA SER A 71 -27.75 20.38 -18.19
C SER A 71 -27.13 21.75 -17.91
N GLY A 72 -26.00 22.08 -18.54
CA GLY A 72 -25.23 23.29 -18.24
C GLY A 72 -24.46 23.25 -16.91
N GLU A 73 -24.61 22.19 -16.12
CA GLU A 73 -23.93 22.04 -14.82
C GLU A 73 -22.42 21.83 -14.97
N PRO A 74 -21.60 22.29 -14.02
CA PRO A 74 -20.16 22.08 -14.05
C PRO A 74 -19.82 20.59 -13.93
N LEU A 75 -18.89 20.12 -14.78
CA LEU A 75 -18.41 18.75 -14.72
C LEU A 75 -17.26 18.64 -13.71
N PRO A 76 -17.34 17.72 -12.74
CA PRO A 76 -16.24 17.51 -11.80
C PRO A 76 -14.97 17.14 -12.57
N ALA A 77 -13.85 17.76 -12.22
CA ALA A 77 -12.56 17.32 -12.75
C ALA A 77 -12.31 15.87 -12.26
N PRO A 78 -11.63 15.02 -13.05
CA PRO A 78 -11.15 13.73 -12.57
C PRO A 78 -10.36 13.95 -11.28
N ALA A 79 -10.75 13.26 -10.21
CA ALA A 79 -10.12 13.41 -8.91
C ALA A 79 -8.72 12.79 -8.96
N TRP A 80 -7.71 13.61 -9.26
CA TRP A 80 -6.31 13.24 -9.07
C TRP A 80 -5.68 14.17 -8.04
N ASN A 81 -5.15 13.57 -6.98
CA ASN A 81 -4.31 14.24 -6.02
C ASN A 81 -3.10 13.34 -5.77
N ALA A 82 -1.92 13.78 -6.22
CA ALA A 82 -0.67 13.05 -6.02
C ALA A 82 -0.37 12.74 -4.54
N ARG A 83 -0.95 13.50 -3.61
CA ARG A 83 -0.82 13.29 -2.15
C ARG A 83 -1.91 12.38 -1.56
N SER A 84 -2.75 11.76 -2.38
CA SER A 84 -3.87 10.90 -1.95
C SER A 84 -3.80 9.48 -2.49
N CYS A 85 -2.72 9.09 -3.19
CA CYS A 85 -2.54 7.71 -3.62
C CYS A 85 -2.45 6.76 -2.42
N TRP A 86 -3.02 5.57 -2.58
CA TRP A 86 -2.92 4.52 -1.56
C TRP A 86 -1.95 3.45 -2.08
N LEU A 87 -0.67 3.59 -1.73
CA LEU A 87 0.41 2.65 -2.06
C LEU A 87 0.71 1.78 -0.82
N PRO A 88 -0.10 0.72 -0.56
CA PRO A 88 0.09 -0.22 0.55
C PRO A 88 1.49 -0.86 0.49
N PRO A 89 1.94 -1.49 1.60
CA PRO A 89 1.13 -2.10 2.67
C PRO A 89 0.95 -1.37 3.99
N TYR A 90 1.60 -0.22 4.24
CA TYR A 90 1.58 0.41 5.58
C TYR A 90 1.10 1.86 5.54
N GLY A 91 -0.15 2.08 5.97
CA GLY A 91 -0.68 3.41 6.27
C GLY A 91 -0.53 4.41 5.11
N ASP A 92 0.11 5.54 5.39
CA ASP A 92 0.31 6.67 4.48
C ASP A 92 1.56 6.53 3.56
N GLY A 93 2.18 5.35 3.52
CA GLY A 93 3.44 5.13 2.79
C GLY A 93 4.70 5.59 3.53
N SER A 94 4.58 6.05 4.78
CA SER A 94 5.75 6.38 5.63
C SER A 94 6.44 5.15 6.25
N GLY A 95 5.88 3.96 6.09
CA GLY A 95 6.29 2.76 6.83
C GLY A 95 5.70 2.66 8.24
N SER A 96 5.16 3.75 8.79
CA SER A 96 4.24 3.67 9.94
C SER A 96 2.88 3.14 9.49
N ARG A 97 2.22 2.38 10.35
CA ARG A 97 0.85 1.87 10.10
C ARG A 97 -0.20 2.85 10.62
N VAL A 98 0.07 4.14 10.45
CA VAL A 98 -0.71 5.23 11.01
C VAL A 98 -1.09 6.17 9.88
N ILE A 99 -2.35 6.59 9.86
CA ILE A 99 -2.84 7.66 9.01
C ILE A 99 -3.16 8.84 9.93
N ALA A 100 -2.30 9.86 9.86
CA ALA A 100 -2.48 11.10 10.61
C ALA A 100 -3.60 11.95 10.02
N ASP A 101 -4.13 12.89 10.81
CA ASP A 101 -5.10 13.87 10.32
C ASP A 101 -4.57 14.64 9.10
N GLY A 102 -5.44 14.86 8.11
CA GLY A 102 -5.10 15.50 6.84
C GLY A 102 -4.31 14.65 5.84
N GLN A 103 -3.84 13.45 6.21
CA GLN A 103 -3.20 12.50 5.30
C GLN A 103 -4.21 11.45 4.80
N CYS A 104 -4.07 11.02 3.54
CA CYS A 104 -4.94 10.00 2.93
C CYS A 104 -6.44 10.22 3.22
N ALA A 105 -6.92 11.46 3.13
CA ALA A 105 -8.27 11.87 3.55
C ALA A 105 -9.39 11.01 2.95
N MET A 106 -9.19 10.48 1.74
CA MET A 106 -10.11 9.53 1.11
C MET A 106 -10.25 8.24 1.91
N ALA A 107 -9.14 7.64 2.36
CA ALA A 107 -9.16 6.43 3.17
C ALA A 107 -9.88 6.68 4.52
N GLN A 108 -9.59 7.82 5.17
CA GLN A 108 -10.28 8.25 6.40
C GLN A 108 -11.80 8.40 6.18
N LYS A 109 -12.21 9.07 5.10
CA LYS A 109 -13.63 9.22 4.76
C LYS A 109 -14.29 7.87 4.52
N ILE A 110 -13.65 6.99 3.75
CA ILE A 110 -14.19 5.67 3.40
C ILE A 110 -14.36 4.81 4.66
N VAL A 111 -13.33 4.66 5.48
CA VAL A 111 -13.40 3.81 6.68
C VAL A 111 -14.45 4.34 7.67
N SER A 112 -14.57 5.66 7.80
CA SER A 112 -15.57 6.29 8.66
C SER A 112 -16.98 6.10 8.12
N GLY A 113 -17.18 6.20 6.81
CA GLY A 113 -18.47 5.92 6.16
C GLY A 113 -18.89 4.47 6.38
N VAL A 114 -17.98 3.51 6.18
CA VAL A 114 -18.21 2.09 6.49
C VAL A 114 -18.61 1.92 7.96
N PHE A 115 -17.84 2.48 8.89
CA PHE A 115 -18.10 2.39 10.33
C PHE A 115 -19.49 2.94 10.69
N GLN A 116 -19.80 4.16 10.26
CA GLN A 116 -21.08 4.82 10.54
C GLN A 116 -22.26 4.05 9.94
N ARG A 117 -22.11 3.51 8.73
CA ARG A 117 -23.16 2.70 8.09
C ARG A 117 -23.42 1.41 8.87
N LEU A 118 -22.37 0.70 9.29
CA LEU A 118 -22.51 -0.51 10.11
C LEU A 118 -23.21 -0.18 11.43
N GLN A 119 -22.81 0.89 12.09
CA GLN A 119 -23.41 1.36 13.34
C GLN A 119 -24.91 1.71 13.18
N ARG A 120 -25.31 2.35 12.07
CA ARG A 120 -26.72 2.73 11.80
C ARG A 120 -27.60 1.57 11.35
N SER A 121 -27.05 0.65 10.55
CA SER A 121 -27.84 -0.39 9.86
C SER A 121 -28.37 -1.49 10.78
N GLY A 122 -27.82 -1.63 11.99
CA GLY A 122 -28.12 -2.76 12.88
C GLY A 122 -27.65 -4.12 12.32
N ALA A 123 -27.10 -4.17 11.11
CA ALA A 123 -26.41 -5.33 10.54
C ALA A 123 -25.17 -5.61 11.39
N ARG A 124 -25.02 -6.86 11.82
CA ARG A 124 -24.35 -7.20 13.09
C ARG A 124 -22.84 -7.33 13.05
N ASP A 125 -22.18 -7.27 11.89
CA ASP A 125 -20.73 -7.30 11.79
C ASP A 125 -20.23 -7.08 10.34
N LEU A 126 -18.90 -7.13 10.12
CA LEU A 126 -18.31 -7.07 8.78
C LEU A 126 -18.63 -8.33 7.96
N ASN A 127 -18.91 -9.46 8.62
CA ASN A 127 -19.11 -10.73 7.94
C ASN A 127 -20.40 -10.75 7.11
N ASP A 128 -21.49 -10.15 7.59
CA ASP A 128 -22.78 -10.18 6.91
C ASP A 128 -22.90 -9.13 5.79
N SER A 129 -22.05 -8.11 5.79
CA SER A 129 -22.11 -6.96 4.90
C SER A 129 -21.06 -6.95 3.78
N LYS A 130 -20.26 -8.01 3.67
CA LYS A 130 -19.16 -8.12 2.69
C LYS A 130 -19.66 -8.45 1.29
N GLU A 131 -19.12 -7.75 0.29
CA GLU A 131 -19.12 -8.20 -1.10
C GLU A 131 -17.89 -9.09 -1.32
N ILE A 132 -18.05 -10.23 -1.99
CA ILE A 132 -16.94 -11.11 -2.38
C ILE A 132 -16.56 -10.77 -3.81
N ILE A 133 -15.28 -10.49 -4.03
CA ILE A 133 -14.75 -10.12 -5.33
C ILE A 133 -13.86 -11.23 -5.85
N GLU A 134 -14.06 -11.62 -7.10
CA GLU A 134 -13.20 -12.60 -7.77
C GLU A 134 -11.79 -12.04 -7.89
N LEU A 135 -10.80 -12.85 -7.53
CA LEU A 135 -9.39 -12.50 -7.66
C LEU A 135 -8.91 -12.76 -9.09
N PRO A 136 -7.90 -12.03 -9.58
CA PRO A 136 -7.25 -12.37 -10.85
C PRO A 136 -6.54 -13.73 -10.76
N ARG A 137 -6.22 -14.18 -9.54
CA ARG A 137 -5.58 -15.45 -9.21
C ARG A 137 -5.68 -15.73 -7.71
N MET A 138 -5.56 -17.00 -7.33
CA MET A 138 -5.84 -17.43 -5.95
C MET A 138 -4.96 -16.79 -4.87
N ASN A 139 -3.63 -16.73 -5.05
CA ASN A 139 -2.71 -16.33 -3.98
C ASN A 139 -1.48 -15.59 -4.52
N GLY A 140 -0.67 -15.04 -3.60
CA GLY A 140 0.58 -14.36 -3.87
C GLY A 140 0.39 -13.00 -4.52
N LEU A 141 -0.63 -12.25 -4.11
CA LEU A 141 -0.94 -10.91 -4.64
C LEU A 141 -0.58 -9.81 -3.64
N ASN A 142 -0.06 -8.70 -4.16
CA ASN A 142 0.01 -7.41 -3.48
C ASN A 142 -0.88 -6.42 -4.21
N PHE A 143 -1.79 -5.78 -3.50
CA PHE A 143 -2.70 -4.78 -4.08
C PHE A 143 -2.09 -3.39 -3.95
N PHE A 144 -2.42 -2.45 -4.82
CA PHE A 144 -2.07 -1.04 -4.64
C PHE A 144 -2.95 -0.12 -5.50
N VAL A 145 -3.05 1.15 -5.12
CA VAL A 145 -3.85 2.16 -5.80
C VAL A 145 -2.96 3.31 -6.22
N ALA A 146 -2.87 3.51 -7.53
CA ALA A 146 -1.97 4.49 -8.10
C ALA A 146 -2.55 5.07 -9.39
N ASN A 147 -2.17 6.29 -9.73
CA ASN A 147 -2.34 6.82 -11.07
C ASN A 147 -1.10 6.48 -11.90
N VAL A 148 -1.13 5.38 -12.65
CA VAL A 148 -0.01 4.93 -13.51
C VAL A 148 -0.51 4.78 -14.94
N GLY A 149 -0.05 5.65 -15.83
CA GLY A 149 -0.45 5.62 -17.25
C GLY A 149 -1.86 6.18 -17.56
N GLY A 150 -2.70 6.41 -16.54
CA GLY A 150 -4.04 6.96 -16.71
C GLY A 150 -4.18 8.42 -16.29
N TYR A 151 -5.43 8.83 -16.05
CA TYR A 151 -5.81 10.21 -15.68
C TYR A 151 -6.26 10.37 -14.23
N ARG A 152 -6.37 9.26 -13.48
CA ARG A 152 -6.70 9.22 -12.05
C ARG A 152 -6.19 7.92 -11.43
N ASP A 153 -6.41 7.75 -10.12
CA ASP A 153 -6.05 6.51 -9.44
C ASP A 153 -6.89 5.32 -9.93
N ALA A 154 -6.22 4.18 -10.11
CA ALA A 154 -6.81 2.88 -10.37
C ALA A 154 -6.27 1.83 -9.40
N LEU A 155 -7.01 0.74 -9.22
CA LEU A 155 -6.61 -0.39 -8.37
C LEU A 155 -5.86 -1.42 -9.22
N PHE A 156 -4.71 -1.83 -8.72
CA PHE A 156 -3.85 -2.83 -9.31
C PHE A 156 -3.60 -3.98 -8.34
N ALA A 157 -3.28 -5.15 -8.91
CA ALA A 157 -2.74 -6.29 -8.18
C ALA A 157 -1.45 -6.75 -8.87
N LEU A 158 -0.40 -7.00 -8.08
CA LEU A 158 0.88 -7.52 -8.52
C LEU A 158 1.08 -8.93 -7.96
N GLY A 159 1.28 -9.89 -8.86
CA GLY A 159 1.66 -11.26 -8.50
C GLY A 159 3.12 -11.38 -8.10
N ARG A 160 3.43 -12.31 -7.18
CA ARG A 160 4.82 -12.61 -6.77
C ARG A 160 5.73 -13.05 -7.92
N GLU A 161 5.19 -13.58 -9.02
CA GLU A 161 5.94 -13.90 -10.24
C GLU A 161 6.09 -12.74 -11.24
N GLY A 162 5.44 -11.60 -10.99
CA GLY A 162 5.53 -10.40 -11.82
C GLY A 162 4.37 -10.16 -12.78
N SER A 163 3.25 -10.91 -12.68
CA SER A 163 2.02 -10.56 -13.40
C SER A 163 1.38 -9.32 -12.79
N LEU A 164 0.92 -8.39 -13.64
CA LEU A 164 0.28 -7.15 -13.24
C LEU A 164 -1.17 -7.13 -13.73
N PHE A 165 -2.10 -6.85 -12.83
CA PHE A 165 -3.54 -6.81 -13.12
C PHE A 165 -4.10 -5.44 -12.79
N LEU A 166 -5.00 -4.95 -13.64
CA LEU A 166 -5.77 -3.72 -13.47
C LEU A 166 -7.23 -4.09 -13.16
N TRP A 167 -7.81 -3.49 -12.12
CA TRP A 167 -9.23 -3.61 -11.84
C TRP A 167 -10.03 -2.66 -12.73
N LEU A 168 -10.90 -3.24 -13.57
CA LEU A 168 -11.87 -2.50 -14.37
C LEU A 168 -13.17 -2.37 -13.58
N ARG A 169 -13.31 -1.27 -12.83
CA ARG A 169 -14.46 -0.97 -11.99
C ARG A 169 -15.79 -1.07 -12.73
N GLY A 170 -15.90 -0.49 -13.93
CA GLY A 170 -17.15 -0.50 -14.69
C GLY A 170 -17.58 -1.91 -15.14
N ALA A 171 -16.63 -2.84 -15.25
CA ALA A 171 -16.88 -4.23 -15.59
C ALA A 171 -16.88 -5.18 -14.38
N GLY A 172 -16.45 -4.70 -13.21
CA GLY A 172 -16.31 -5.52 -12.00
C GLY A 172 -15.36 -6.71 -12.17
N LYS A 173 -14.28 -6.55 -12.94
CA LYS A 173 -13.33 -7.64 -13.23
C LYS A 173 -11.88 -7.17 -13.27
N TRP A 174 -10.97 -8.11 -13.06
CA TRP A 174 -9.54 -7.90 -13.27
C TRP A 174 -9.16 -8.13 -14.73
N GLN A 175 -8.24 -7.31 -15.22
CA GLN A 175 -7.66 -7.42 -16.54
C GLN A 175 -6.14 -7.51 -16.40
N GLU A 176 -5.54 -8.57 -16.94
CA GLU A 176 -4.08 -8.68 -17.00
C GLU A 176 -3.50 -7.63 -17.95
N LEU A 177 -2.40 -7.01 -17.53
CA LEU A 177 -1.55 -6.16 -18.34
C LEU A 177 -0.34 -6.96 -18.80
N HIS A 178 0.05 -6.83 -20.07
CA HIS A 178 1.12 -7.63 -20.66
C HIS A 178 2.40 -6.81 -20.89
N ALA A 179 3.55 -7.43 -20.64
CA ALA A 179 4.83 -6.79 -20.94
C ALA A 179 5.00 -6.63 -22.45
N GLU A 180 5.47 -5.46 -22.91
CA GLU A 180 5.87 -5.30 -24.30
C GLU A 180 7.19 -6.01 -24.63
N SER A 181 8.04 -6.18 -23.63
CA SER A 181 9.32 -6.85 -23.77
C SER A 181 9.63 -7.67 -22.52
N VAL A 182 10.36 -7.09 -21.58
CA VAL A 182 10.80 -7.77 -20.37
C VAL A 182 9.71 -7.63 -19.29
N PRO A 183 9.24 -8.75 -18.69
CA PRO A 183 8.22 -8.72 -17.63
C PRO A 183 8.75 -8.04 -16.36
N ILE A 184 7.93 -7.90 -15.32
CA ILE A 184 8.37 -7.29 -14.05
C ILE A 184 9.44 -8.16 -13.38
N GLY A 185 9.23 -9.47 -13.32
CA GLY A 185 10.13 -10.39 -12.60
C GLY A 185 9.56 -10.80 -11.24
N ARG A 186 10.24 -11.73 -10.57
CA ARG A 186 9.74 -12.33 -9.32
C ARG A 186 10.10 -11.48 -8.10
N THR A 187 9.27 -11.53 -7.07
CA THR A 187 9.59 -10.98 -5.74
C THR A 187 9.42 -12.06 -4.68
N ARG A 188 10.41 -12.17 -3.79
CA ARG A 188 10.37 -13.03 -2.59
C ARG A 188 10.14 -12.25 -1.31
N LEU A 189 9.91 -10.94 -1.41
CA LEU A 189 9.62 -10.12 -0.25
C LEU A 189 8.31 -10.59 0.38
N GLU A 190 8.31 -10.73 1.70
CA GLU A 190 7.10 -11.00 2.46
C GLU A 190 6.13 -9.83 2.33
N ASN A 191 4.83 -10.09 2.50
CA ASN A 191 3.81 -9.05 2.41
C ASN A 191 4.10 -7.91 3.40
N TRP A 192 4.60 -8.24 4.61
CA TRP A 192 5.01 -7.30 5.67
C TRP A 192 6.29 -6.48 5.34
N ALA A 193 7.03 -6.84 4.29
CA ALA A 193 8.26 -6.18 3.81
C ALA A 193 8.10 -5.49 2.45
N TRP A 194 7.08 -5.88 1.69
CA TRP A 194 6.82 -5.36 0.35
C TRP A 194 6.47 -3.87 0.39
N SER A 195 6.82 -3.14 -0.66
CA SER A 195 6.43 -1.74 -0.88
C SER A 195 6.58 -1.39 -2.36
N VAL A 196 6.01 -0.26 -2.76
CA VAL A 196 6.04 0.28 -4.11
C VAL A 196 6.06 1.80 -4.04
N SER A 197 6.87 2.43 -4.87
CA SER A 197 6.94 3.89 -4.99
C SER A 197 6.33 4.33 -6.31
N LEU A 198 5.67 5.49 -6.32
CA LEU A 198 5.15 6.14 -7.52
C LEU A 198 6.02 7.35 -7.88
N LEU A 199 6.64 7.33 -9.05
CA LEU A 199 7.58 8.35 -9.48
C LEU A 199 7.04 9.11 -10.68
N ALA A 200 7.21 10.44 -10.69
CA ALA A 200 6.96 11.26 -11.86
C ALA A 200 8.24 11.34 -12.73
N ILE A 201 8.23 10.70 -13.89
CA ILE A 201 9.35 10.66 -14.83
C ILE A 201 8.85 11.12 -16.21
N ASP A 202 9.48 12.14 -16.77
CA ASP A 202 9.10 12.78 -18.04
C ASP A 202 7.64 13.25 -18.10
N GLY A 203 7.10 13.72 -16.96
CA GLY A 203 5.70 14.14 -16.85
C GLY A 203 4.69 12.99 -16.82
N THR A 204 5.15 11.73 -16.72
CA THR A 204 4.31 10.54 -16.56
C THR A 204 4.63 9.80 -15.28
N ASN A 205 3.62 9.17 -14.67
CA ASN A 205 3.84 8.36 -13.48
C ASN A 205 4.32 6.96 -13.85
N ALA A 206 5.32 6.48 -13.12
CA ALA A 206 5.90 5.16 -13.24
C ALA A 206 5.96 4.49 -11.86
N LEU A 207 5.73 3.17 -11.81
CA LEU A 207 5.90 2.39 -10.59
C LEU A 207 7.36 2.00 -10.44
N PHE A 208 7.88 2.11 -9.22
CA PHE A 208 9.19 1.62 -8.86
C PHE A 208 9.06 0.53 -7.80
N LEU A 209 9.68 -0.63 -8.05
CA LEU A 209 9.64 -1.78 -7.15
C LEU A 209 10.93 -2.60 -7.22
N GLY A 210 11.14 -3.44 -6.19
CA GLY A 210 12.25 -4.38 -6.11
C GLY A 210 11.84 -5.83 -6.35
N GLY A 211 12.69 -6.57 -7.07
CA GLY A 211 12.55 -8.00 -7.33
C GLY A 211 13.88 -8.76 -7.29
N GLU A 212 13.83 -10.04 -7.61
CA GLU A 212 14.99 -10.93 -7.69
C GLU A 212 15.96 -10.52 -8.80
N GLU A 213 15.44 -9.93 -9.88
CA GLU A 213 16.19 -9.42 -11.02
C GLU A 213 16.66 -7.96 -10.84
N GLY A 214 16.25 -7.31 -9.74
CA GLY A 214 16.77 -6.02 -9.30
C GLY A 214 15.71 -4.94 -9.17
N ALA A 215 16.11 -3.69 -9.43
CA ALA A 215 15.21 -2.56 -9.44
C ALA A 215 14.42 -2.52 -10.76
N VAL A 216 13.11 -2.34 -10.68
CA VAL A 216 12.22 -2.31 -11.86
C VAL A 216 11.40 -1.04 -11.83
N LEU A 217 11.50 -0.27 -12.91
CA LEU A 217 10.65 0.87 -13.21
C LEU A 217 9.62 0.46 -14.27
N ILE A 218 8.34 0.72 -14.03
CA ILE A 218 7.23 0.25 -14.87
C ILE A 218 6.41 1.45 -15.33
N LYS A 219 6.28 1.59 -16.65
CA LYS A 219 5.33 2.52 -17.28
C LYS A 219 4.19 1.70 -17.88
N VAL A 220 2.96 2.03 -17.51
CA VAL A 220 1.75 1.35 -18.00
C VAL A 220 1.13 2.16 -19.13
N ASP A 221 0.69 1.49 -20.18
CA ASP A 221 -0.26 2.01 -21.16
C ASP A 221 -1.59 1.28 -20.96
N PRO A 222 -2.55 1.91 -20.25
CA PRO A 222 -3.80 1.25 -19.93
C PRO A 222 -4.74 1.12 -21.14
N VAL A 223 -4.51 1.87 -22.23
CA VAL A 223 -5.32 1.77 -23.45
C VAL A 223 -4.99 0.50 -24.21
N SER A 224 -3.70 0.17 -24.34
CA SER A 224 -3.26 -1.06 -24.99
C SER A 224 -3.19 -2.28 -24.06
N LEU A 225 -3.46 -2.09 -22.76
CA LEU A 225 -3.31 -3.08 -21.69
C LEU A 225 -1.89 -3.64 -21.63
N LYS A 226 -0.89 -2.78 -21.85
CA LYS A 226 0.51 -3.16 -21.85
C LYS A 226 1.33 -2.37 -20.84
N TYR A 227 2.51 -2.87 -20.54
CA TYR A 227 3.51 -2.13 -19.78
C TYR A 227 4.91 -2.32 -20.34
N ARG A 228 5.77 -1.34 -20.07
CA ARG A 228 7.20 -1.37 -20.35
C ARG A 228 7.97 -1.34 -19.06
N THR A 229 9.10 -2.03 -19.03
CA THR A 229 10.01 -2.04 -17.89
C THR A 229 11.36 -1.46 -18.25
N GLN A 230 11.97 -0.76 -17.30
CA GLN A 230 13.39 -0.44 -17.28
C GLN A 230 13.97 -1.04 -16.01
N ARG A 231 15.11 -1.71 -16.13
CA ARG A 231 15.70 -2.47 -15.02
C ARG A 231 17.07 -1.96 -14.64
N LYS A 232 17.41 -2.14 -13.36
CA LYS A 232 18.77 -2.10 -12.84
C LYS A 232 19.08 -3.42 -12.19
N GLU A 233 20.06 -4.14 -12.76
CA GLU A 233 20.47 -5.45 -12.28
C GLU A 233 20.98 -5.41 -10.84
N GLY A 234 20.63 -6.47 -10.11
CA GLY A 234 20.93 -6.72 -8.70
C GLY A 234 19.84 -7.62 -8.11
N ARG A 235 19.94 -7.97 -6.83
CA ARG A 235 18.85 -8.62 -6.09
C ARG A 235 18.34 -7.66 -5.02
N ALA A 236 17.04 -7.36 -5.03
CA ALA A 236 16.45 -6.48 -4.03
C ALA A 236 16.51 -7.10 -2.63
N LEU A 237 16.93 -6.31 -1.64
CA LEU A 237 16.93 -6.71 -0.23
C LEU A 237 15.63 -6.34 0.49
N ALA A 238 14.94 -5.32 -0.01
CA ALA A 238 13.69 -4.78 0.53
C ALA A 238 12.87 -4.15 -0.60
N GLY A 239 11.69 -3.62 -0.28
CA GLY A 239 10.97 -2.73 -1.19
C GLY A 239 11.49 -1.27 -1.12
N PRO A 240 11.13 -0.43 -2.11
CA PRO A 240 11.60 0.94 -2.22
C PRO A 240 10.92 1.86 -1.22
N GLY A 241 11.61 2.93 -0.85
CA GLY A 241 11.07 3.96 0.04
C GLY A 241 11.35 5.37 -0.45
N ASP A 242 10.40 6.25 -0.16
CA ASP A 242 10.43 7.64 -0.61
C ASP A 242 11.06 8.53 0.45
N LEU A 243 12.09 9.27 0.05
CA LEU A 243 12.70 10.31 0.84
C LEU A 243 12.80 11.57 -0.03
N GLU A 244 12.04 12.59 0.36
CA GLU A 244 11.92 13.84 -0.39
C GLU A 244 11.31 13.61 -1.78
N ASP A 245 12.03 13.97 -2.84
CA ASP A 245 11.61 13.85 -4.25
C ASP A 245 12.16 12.59 -4.94
N ARG A 246 12.78 11.68 -4.17
CA ARG A 246 13.45 10.48 -4.68
C ARG A 246 12.96 9.21 -3.99
N ALA A 247 13.01 8.11 -4.73
CA ALA A 247 12.79 6.78 -4.19
C ALA A 247 14.09 5.97 -4.22
N TRP A 248 14.32 5.22 -3.15
CA TRP A 248 15.54 4.48 -2.92
C TRP A 248 15.25 3.00 -2.71
N LEU A 249 16.07 2.14 -3.30
CA LEU A 249 15.95 0.68 -3.17
C LEU A 249 17.31 0.05 -2.84
N PRO A 250 17.43 -0.76 -1.78
CA PRO A 250 18.66 -1.51 -1.50
C PRO A 250 18.78 -2.76 -2.39
N LEU A 251 19.90 -2.87 -3.10
CA LEU A 251 20.26 -4.01 -3.93
C LEU A 251 21.57 -4.65 -3.48
N VAL A 252 21.64 -5.98 -3.55
CA VAL A 252 22.91 -6.71 -3.66
C VAL A 252 23.29 -6.78 -5.13
N MET A 253 24.47 -6.28 -5.45
CA MET A 253 25.02 -6.27 -6.81
C MET A 253 25.69 -7.63 -7.11
N SER A 254 26.03 -7.87 -8.39
CA SER A 254 26.69 -9.11 -8.82
C SER A 254 28.09 -9.33 -8.22
N ASP A 255 28.76 -8.24 -7.83
CA ASP A 255 30.05 -8.26 -7.12
C ASP A 255 29.92 -8.52 -5.61
N GLY A 256 28.69 -8.72 -5.10
CA GLY A 256 28.39 -8.91 -3.69
C GLY A 256 28.30 -7.61 -2.89
N SER A 257 28.59 -6.45 -3.48
CA SER A 257 28.44 -5.15 -2.80
C SER A 257 26.96 -4.80 -2.61
N VAL A 258 26.65 -4.07 -1.55
CA VAL A 258 25.31 -3.51 -1.33
C VAL A 258 25.29 -2.05 -1.73
N ARG A 259 24.29 -1.67 -2.53
CA ARG A 259 24.10 -0.29 -2.98
C ARG A 259 22.64 0.12 -2.84
N LEU A 260 22.41 1.38 -2.51
CA LEU A 260 21.11 2.02 -2.72
C LEU A 260 21.04 2.53 -4.15
N VAL A 261 19.96 2.24 -4.85
CA VAL A 261 19.71 2.74 -6.21
C VAL A 261 18.48 3.63 -6.24
N SER A 262 18.55 4.68 -7.07
CA SER A 262 17.44 5.58 -7.38
C SER A 262 17.35 5.74 -8.90
N PRO A 263 16.16 5.63 -9.50
CA PRO A 263 15.97 6.01 -10.88
C PRO A 263 16.13 7.53 -11.05
N THR A 264 16.53 7.94 -12.24
CA THR A 264 16.67 9.33 -12.69
C THR A 264 16.19 9.43 -14.14
N ASN A 265 16.00 10.65 -14.64
CA ASN A 265 15.59 10.87 -16.04
C ASN A 265 16.60 10.28 -17.06
N THR A 266 17.87 10.13 -16.68
CA THR A 266 18.94 9.62 -17.56
C THR A 266 19.36 8.19 -17.27
N GLY A 267 18.71 7.49 -16.32
CA GLY A 267 19.07 6.12 -15.93
C GLY A 267 18.98 5.90 -14.43
N TRP A 268 20.07 5.42 -13.82
CA TRP A 268 20.11 5.01 -12.41
C TRP A 268 21.30 5.60 -11.68
N GLU A 269 21.05 6.23 -10.54
CA GLU A 269 22.08 6.57 -9.56
C GLU A 269 22.29 5.43 -8.58
N HIS A 270 23.50 5.33 -8.02
CA HIS A 270 23.83 4.33 -7.02
C HIS A 270 24.76 4.88 -5.95
N TYR A 271 24.55 4.46 -4.72
CA TYR A 271 25.31 4.89 -3.55
C TYR A 271 25.75 3.68 -2.75
N PRO A 272 27.04 3.56 -2.39
CA PRO A 272 27.53 2.45 -1.59
C PRO A 272 26.93 2.51 -0.18
N VAL A 273 26.62 1.34 0.37
CA VAL A 273 26.23 1.20 1.78
C VAL A 273 27.48 0.91 2.61
N ALA A 274 27.82 1.81 3.53
CA ALA A 274 28.91 1.62 4.47
C ALA A 274 28.59 0.46 5.44
N ASP A 275 29.62 -0.30 5.82
CA ASP A 275 29.54 -1.44 6.75
C ASP A 275 28.54 -2.53 6.36
N ALA A 276 28.20 -2.61 5.06
CA ALA A 276 27.23 -3.57 4.56
C ALA A 276 27.66 -5.02 4.79
N ASP A 277 26.71 -5.83 5.27
CA ASP A 277 26.86 -7.28 5.39
C ASP A 277 25.66 -7.96 4.70
N PRO A 278 25.78 -8.32 3.41
CA PRO A 278 24.68 -8.94 2.66
C PRO A 278 24.13 -10.22 3.30
N GLN A 279 24.90 -10.93 4.14
CA GLN A 279 24.45 -12.15 4.80
C GLN A 279 23.57 -11.85 6.01
N ARG A 280 23.78 -10.70 6.67
CA ARG A 280 23.00 -10.23 7.81
C ARG A 280 21.89 -9.24 7.44
N MET A 281 21.95 -8.65 6.26
CA MET A 281 20.92 -7.76 5.71
C MET A 281 19.72 -8.57 5.16
N THR A 282 19.15 -9.43 6.00
CA THR A 282 18.02 -10.30 5.68
C THR A 282 16.74 -9.75 6.28
N ARG A 283 15.60 -10.13 5.67
CA ARG A 283 14.26 -9.84 6.20
C ARG A 283 14.06 -8.36 6.51
N LEU A 284 14.57 -7.49 5.65
CA LEU A 284 14.38 -6.06 5.78
C LEU A 284 12.90 -5.71 5.65
N SER A 285 12.40 -4.89 6.57
CA SER A 285 11.04 -4.36 6.57
C SER A 285 10.79 -3.49 5.34
N ALA A 286 9.53 -3.12 5.14
CA ALA A 286 9.25 -1.95 4.35
C ALA A 286 9.91 -0.70 4.97
N PRO A 287 10.29 0.28 4.13
CA PRO A 287 11.04 1.43 4.60
C PRO A 287 10.22 2.32 5.54
N VAL A 288 10.87 2.76 6.60
CA VAL A 288 10.34 3.66 7.62
C VAL A 288 10.96 5.03 7.43
N ARG A 289 10.11 6.01 7.13
CA ARG A 289 10.49 7.41 6.95
C ARG A 289 10.54 8.11 8.31
N ASP A 290 11.65 8.79 8.57
CA ASP A 290 11.78 9.72 9.68
C ASP A 290 11.98 11.15 9.16
N PRO A 291 10.88 11.92 8.98
CA PRO A 291 10.96 13.27 8.44
C PRO A 291 11.80 14.22 9.31
N SER A 292 11.78 14.02 10.63
CA SER A 292 12.46 14.90 11.60
C SER A 292 13.97 14.92 11.40
N SER A 293 14.54 13.79 10.96
CA SER A 293 15.98 13.60 10.79
C SER A 293 16.39 13.44 9.32
N ARG A 294 15.43 13.56 8.38
CA ARG A 294 15.61 13.32 6.94
C ARG A 294 16.25 11.95 6.67
N ARG A 295 15.70 10.92 7.33
CA ARG A 295 16.16 9.53 7.21
C ARG A 295 15.11 8.60 6.63
N LEU A 296 15.60 7.55 6.01
CA LEU A 296 14.84 6.38 5.60
C LEU A 296 15.52 5.14 6.20
N LEU A 297 14.75 4.27 6.86
CA LEU A 297 15.26 3.11 7.59
C LEU A 297 14.62 1.82 7.06
N TRP A 298 15.40 0.77 6.86
CA TRP A 298 14.89 -0.59 6.65
C TRP A 298 15.32 -1.46 7.82
N ILE A 299 14.35 -1.90 8.62
CA ILE A 299 14.60 -2.67 9.84
C ILE A 299 14.76 -4.14 9.46
N GLY A 300 15.91 -4.73 9.74
CA GLY A 300 16.20 -6.13 9.50
C GLY A 300 16.25 -6.95 10.78
N GLU A 301 16.37 -8.26 10.60
CA GLU A 301 16.50 -9.20 11.72
C GLU A 301 17.78 -8.96 12.53
N HIS A 302 18.90 -8.64 11.87
CA HIS A 302 20.23 -8.52 12.49
C HIS A 302 20.78 -7.08 12.56
N GLY A 303 19.99 -6.09 12.15
CA GLY A 303 20.38 -4.68 12.18
C GLY A 303 19.36 -3.84 11.41
N TYR A 304 19.73 -2.62 11.06
CA TYR A 304 18.94 -1.78 10.17
C TYR A 304 19.82 -1.04 9.17
N LEU A 305 19.29 -0.87 7.96
CA LEU A 305 19.89 -0.02 6.94
C LEU A 305 19.36 1.39 7.13
N SER A 306 20.25 2.36 7.25
CA SER A 306 19.91 3.78 7.30
C SER A 306 20.35 4.49 6.02
N LEU A 307 19.49 5.38 5.54
CA LEU A 307 19.81 6.39 4.53
C LEU A 307 19.53 7.75 5.14
N ARG A 308 20.47 8.69 4.98
CA ARG A 308 20.30 10.08 5.39
C ARG A 308 20.55 11.02 4.22
N GLN A 309 19.65 11.97 4.02
CA GLN A 309 19.77 13.02 3.00
C GLN A 309 20.18 14.34 3.66
N GLY A 310 21.47 14.68 3.55
CA GLY A 310 22.05 15.94 4.02
C GLY A 310 22.63 16.75 2.86
N MET A 311 23.82 17.33 3.05
CA MET A 311 24.61 17.87 1.91
C MET A 311 25.06 16.78 0.95
N ALA A 312 25.24 15.57 1.47
CA ALA A 312 25.51 14.36 0.71
C ALA A 312 24.54 13.26 1.16
N VAL A 313 24.27 12.32 0.27
CA VAL A 313 23.55 11.08 0.57
C VAL A 313 24.52 10.14 1.29
N GLN A 314 24.12 9.66 2.47
CA GLN A 314 24.89 8.71 3.27
C GLN A 314 24.04 7.48 3.54
N ALA A 315 24.59 6.30 3.29
CA ALA A 315 23.93 5.03 3.53
C ALA A 315 24.82 4.13 4.38
N GLN A 316 24.27 3.52 5.43
CA GLN A 316 25.05 2.70 6.37
C GLN A 316 24.21 1.56 6.95
N TRP A 317 24.82 0.39 7.10
CA TRP A 317 24.27 -0.72 7.85
C TRP A 317 24.67 -0.62 9.33
N HIS A 318 23.69 -0.76 10.22
CA HIS A 318 23.89 -0.73 11.66
C HIS A 318 23.49 -2.08 12.26
N PRO A 319 24.43 -2.95 12.65
CA PRO A 319 24.09 -4.21 13.31
C PRO A 319 23.47 -3.93 14.69
N TRP A 320 22.58 -4.82 15.14
CA TRP A 320 22.09 -4.76 16.52
C TRP A 320 23.24 -5.06 17.50
N PRO A 321 23.25 -4.40 18.69
CA PRO A 321 24.26 -4.66 19.71
C PRO A 321 24.16 -6.08 20.25
N ASP A 322 25.30 -6.63 20.68
CA ASP A 322 25.40 -7.93 21.38
C ASP A 322 24.71 -9.11 20.67
N GLY A 323 24.61 -9.05 19.34
CA GLY A 323 23.95 -10.10 18.55
C GLY A 323 22.43 -10.18 18.73
N ALA A 324 21.80 -9.12 19.26
CA ALA A 324 20.35 -9.04 19.40
C ALA A 324 19.64 -9.19 18.04
N THR A 325 18.38 -9.60 18.07
CA THR A 325 17.55 -9.75 16.87
C THR A 325 16.25 -8.97 16.97
N ALA A 326 15.78 -8.45 15.84
CA ALA A 326 14.47 -7.83 15.72
C ALA A 326 13.53 -8.71 14.88
N TYR A 327 12.22 -8.52 15.07
CA TYR A 327 11.17 -9.19 14.31
C TYR A 327 10.30 -8.14 13.61
N PRO A 328 10.70 -7.65 12.43
CA PRO A 328 10.04 -6.49 11.81
C PRO A 328 8.57 -6.74 11.43
N GLU A 329 8.17 -8.00 11.28
CA GLU A 329 6.76 -8.39 11.10
C GLU A 329 5.87 -8.01 12.29
N GLN A 330 6.43 -7.77 13.48
CA GLN A 330 5.68 -7.38 14.69
C GLN A 330 5.18 -5.92 14.63
N GLY A 331 5.76 -5.11 13.76
CA GLY A 331 5.36 -3.72 13.55
C GLY A 331 6.56 -2.81 13.31
N PRO A 332 6.33 -1.59 12.80
CA PRO A 332 7.39 -0.61 12.62
C PRO A 332 7.89 -0.08 13.97
N PRO A 333 9.07 0.60 14.00
CA PRO A 333 9.57 1.26 15.18
C PRO A 333 8.53 2.20 15.81
N PHE A 334 8.44 2.19 17.13
CA PHE A 334 7.58 3.07 17.91
C PHE A 334 8.13 4.50 17.91
N ARG A 335 7.28 5.50 17.65
CA ARG A 335 7.63 6.92 17.67
C ARG A 335 7.07 7.55 18.94
N ASP A 336 7.95 7.98 19.84
CA ASP A 336 7.57 8.63 21.10
C ASP A 336 7.58 10.17 21.03
N GLY A 337 7.87 10.72 19.84
CA GLY A 337 8.03 12.14 19.58
C GLY A 337 9.47 12.66 19.70
N SER A 338 10.35 11.93 20.40
CA SER A 338 11.78 12.25 20.54
C SER A 338 12.66 11.42 19.60
N GLY A 339 12.22 10.20 19.26
CA GLY A 339 12.95 9.30 18.38
C GLY A 339 12.11 8.10 17.93
N LEU A 340 12.78 7.19 17.23
CA LEU A 340 12.23 5.90 16.83
C LEU A 340 12.83 4.80 17.70
N TRP A 341 11.99 3.88 18.17
CA TRP A 341 12.36 2.81 19.08
C TRP A 341 12.00 1.44 18.49
N GLN A 342 12.98 0.56 18.35
CA GLN A 342 12.78 -0.79 17.82
C GLN A 342 12.85 -1.82 18.95
N GLN A 343 11.89 -2.75 18.97
CA GLN A 343 11.95 -3.91 19.84
C GLN A 343 13.00 -4.90 19.33
N VAL A 344 13.88 -5.34 20.23
CA VAL A 344 14.88 -6.38 19.99
C VAL A 344 14.84 -7.44 21.09
N SER A 345 15.35 -8.62 20.78
CA SER A 345 15.55 -9.76 21.68
C SER A 345 17.04 -10.05 21.82
N SER A 346 17.54 -10.17 23.05
CA SER A 346 18.92 -10.56 23.36
C SER A 346 18.91 -11.45 24.61
N ASP A 347 19.52 -12.63 24.54
CA ASP A 347 19.54 -13.61 25.64
C ASP A 347 18.17 -13.84 26.29
N GLU A 348 17.13 -14.02 25.45
CA GLU A 348 15.72 -14.20 25.84
C GLU A 348 15.09 -12.99 26.57
N ARG A 349 15.77 -11.83 26.59
CA ARG A 349 15.25 -10.58 27.13
C ARG A 349 14.80 -9.67 26.01
N LEU A 350 13.61 -9.10 26.17
CA LEU A 350 13.05 -8.13 25.25
C LEU A 350 13.32 -6.71 25.75
N SER A 351 13.74 -5.85 24.82
CA SER A 351 13.94 -4.43 25.10
C SER A 351 13.66 -3.58 23.87
N TYR A 352 13.46 -2.29 24.08
CA TYR A 352 13.42 -1.30 23.01
C TYR A 352 14.73 -0.52 22.96
N LEU A 353 15.29 -0.41 21.75
CA LEU A 353 16.47 0.38 21.44
C LEU A 353 16.09 1.59 20.61
N GLN A 354 16.65 2.75 20.93
CA GLN A 354 16.49 3.96 20.12
C GLN A 354 17.35 3.89 18.86
N LEU A 355 16.80 4.28 17.71
CA LEU A 355 17.43 4.18 16.39
C LEU A 355 18.23 5.44 15.99
N ASP A 356 18.91 6.08 16.95
CA ASP A 356 19.72 7.28 16.69
C ASP A 356 21.22 7.00 16.66
N VAL A 357 21.90 7.59 15.68
CA VAL A 357 23.35 7.44 15.50
C VAL A 357 24.05 8.10 16.67
N GLY A 358 24.66 7.29 17.54
CA GLY A 358 25.32 7.75 18.76
C GLY A 358 24.42 7.85 19.98
N ALA A 359 23.19 7.31 19.94
CA ALA A 359 22.39 7.15 21.15
C ALA A 359 23.16 6.28 22.16
N THR A 360 23.52 6.89 23.29
CA THR A 360 24.03 6.20 24.48
C THR A 360 22.90 5.79 25.41
N ASP A 361 21.65 5.99 24.99
CA ASP A 361 20.49 5.83 25.84
C ASP A 361 20.28 4.37 26.26
N PRO A 362 19.88 4.13 27.51
CA PRO A 362 19.70 2.79 28.03
C PRO A 362 18.55 2.11 27.29
N SER A 363 18.76 0.83 26.94
CA SER A 363 17.69 -0.03 26.47
C SER A 363 16.51 0.01 27.44
N ARG A 364 15.29 0.02 26.90
CA ARG A 364 14.06 0.00 27.70
C ARG A 364 13.58 -1.44 27.82
N PRO A 365 13.82 -2.14 28.95
CA PRO A 365 13.39 -3.52 29.09
C PRO A 365 11.87 -3.62 29.09
N VAL A 366 11.32 -4.68 28.47
CA VAL A 366 9.88 -4.95 28.42
C VAL A 366 9.59 -6.40 28.75
N LYS A 367 8.42 -6.65 29.35
CA LYS A 367 7.93 -8.02 29.60
C LYS A 367 7.00 -8.45 28.48
N GLY A 368 7.42 -9.48 27.72
CA GLY A 368 6.68 -10.03 26.58
C GLY A 368 6.77 -9.15 25.32
N TYR A 369 6.42 -9.74 24.18
CA TYR A 369 6.46 -9.07 22.88
C TYR A 369 5.39 -7.97 22.77
N ARG A 370 5.62 -7.04 21.83
CA ARG A 370 4.70 -5.97 21.46
C ARG A 370 4.41 -6.03 19.98
N LEU A 371 3.14 -5.84 19.64
CA LEU A 371 2.69 -5.59 18.27
C LEU A 371 2.25 -4.14 18.16
N GLY A 372 2.57 -3.45 17.07
CA GLY A 372 2.33 -2.01 17.02
C GLY A 372 2.15 -1.42 15.64
N THR A 373 1.62 -0.19 15.63
CA THR A 373 1.48 0.62 14.42
C THR A 373 2.65 1.59 14.19
N GLY A 374 3.54 1.70 15.18
CA GLY A 374 4.50 2.80 15.30
C GLY A 374 3.98 3.94 16.17
N HIS A 375 2.69 3.94 16.54
CA HIS A 375 2.08 4.87 17.49
C HIS A 375 1.29 4.15 18.58
N LEU A 376 0.57 3.09 18.25
CA LEU A 376 -0.05 2.18 19.21
C LEU A 376 0.85 0.97 19.48
N SER A 377 0.77 0.45 20.71
CA SER A 377 1.44 -0.76 21.14
C SER A 377 0.47 -1.70 21.85
N PHE A 378 0.57 -3.00 21.57
CA PHE A 378 -0.25 -4.04 22.17
C PHE A 378 0.62 -5.14 22.79
N LYS A 379 0.33 -5.47 24.04
CA LYS A 379 0.77 -6.70 24.71
C LYS A 379 -0.44 -7.63 24.77
N TYR A 380 -0.55 -8.56 23.82
CA TYR A 380 -1.76 -9.37 23.65
C TYR A 380 -3.01 -8.49 23.49
N ASN A 381 -3.98 -8.58 24.40
CA ASN A 381 -5.21 -7.79 24.41
C ASN A 381 -5.06 -6.41 25.04
N ILE A 382 -3.92 -6.14 25.69
CA ILE A 382 -3.69 -4.90 26.42
C ILE A 382 -3.09 -3.87 25.49
N ARG A 383 -3.79 -2.74 25.31
CA ARG A 383 -3.25 -1.56 24.65
C ARG A 383 -2.39 -0.78 25.63
N LEU A 384 -1.20 -0.39 25.20
CA LEU A 384 -0.29 0.47 25.94
C LEU A 384 -0.10 1.78 25.16
N GLU A 385 0.00 2.90 25.88
CA GLU A 385 0.33 4.19 25.29
C GLU A 385 1.79 4.22 24.83
N ARG A 386 2.72 3.67 25.63
CA ARG A 386 4.09 3.37 25.21
C ARG A 386 4.40 1.89 25.42
N PRO A 387 5.27 1.30 24.59
CA PRO A 387 5.57 -0.14 24.66
C PRO A 387 6.11 -0.62 26.02
N TRP A 388 6.81 0.26 26.74
CA TRP A 388 7.43 -0.01 28.04
C TRP A 388 6.59 0.44 29.24
N ASP A 389 5.39 0.97 29.01
CA ASP A 389 4.49 1.32 30.11
C ASP A 389 3.99 0.05 30.82
N GLU A 390 3.76 0.17 32.12
CA GLU A 390 3.13 -0.87 32.93
C GLU A 390 1.60 -0.77 32.84
N HIS A 391 0.91 -1.89 33.05
CA HIS A 391 -0.54 -1.95 33.16
C HIS A 391 -0.92 -2.67 34.45
N ASP A 392 -2.07 -2.32 35.02
CA ASP A 392 -2.57 -2.97 36.22
C ASP A 392 -3.29 -4.27 35.85
N GLU A 393 -2.60 -5.40 36.05
CA GLU A 393 -3.13 -6.74 35.77
C GLU A 393 -4.36 -7.11 36.61
N ASN A 394 -4.64 -6.39 37.70
CA ASN A 394 -5.84 -6.61 38.52
C ASN A 394 -7.09 -5.95 37.90
N LEU A 395 -6.90 -4.83 37.21
CA LEU A 395 -7.98 -4.09 36.53
C LEU A 395 -8.21 -4.63 35.13
N GLU A 396 -7.12 -4.91 34.40
CA GLU A 396 -7.15 -5.37 33.02
C GLU A 396 -6.26 -6.62 32.87
N PRO A 397 -6.80 -7.82 33.13
CA PRO A 397 -6.00 -9.03 33.06
C PRO A 397 -5.51 -9.28 31.63
N THR A 398 -4.22 -9.57 31.49
CA THR A 398 -3.65 -10.03 30.22
C THR A 398 -4.27 -11.39 29.88
N THR A 399 -4.97 -11.46 28.74
CA THR A 399 -5.44 -12.71 28.14
C THR A 399 -4.53 -13.11 26.99
N ARG A 400 -4.59 -14.37 26.56
CA ARG A 400 -3.86 -14.84 25.36
C ARG A 400 -4.56 -14.51 24.04
N GLU A 401 -5.35 -13.44 24.01
CA GLU A 401 -5.86 -12.89 22.74
C GLU A 401 -4.78 -12.01 22.13
N VAL A 402 -4.27 -12.39 20.96
CA VAL A 402 -3.31 -11.59 20.19
C VAL A 402 -4.08 -10.52 19.42
N VAL A 403 -3.69 -9.25 19.56
CA VAL A 403 -4.16 -8.14 18.72
C VAL A 403 -3.04 -7.72 17.78
N TYR A 404 -3.21 -7.96 16.47
CA TYR A 404 -2.30 -7.51 15.43
C TYR A 404 -2.85 -6.26 14.73
N PRO A 405 -2.28 -5.08 14.93
CA PRO A 405 -2.77 -3.86 14.30
C PRO A 405 -2.22 -3.70 12.87
N PHE A 406 -3.12 -3.52 11.90
CA PHE A 406 -2.78 -3.30 10.50
C PHE A 406 -2.67 -1.81 10.15
N VAL A 407 -3.69 -1.02 10.50
CA VAL A 407 -3.76 0.41 10.19
C VAL A 407 -4.55 1.15 11.26
N GLU A 408 -3.97 2.21 11.80
CA GLU A 408 -4.58 3.15 12.74
C GLU A 408 -4.99 4.45 12.02
N PHE A 409 -6.20 4.93 12.31
CA PHE A 409 -6.73 6.20 11.84
C PHE A 409 -6.89 7.13 13.05
N THR A 410 -5.97 8.08 13.19
CA THR A 410 -5.87 8.92 14.40
C THR A 410 -7.03 9.90 14.55
N ALA A 411 -7.47 10.54 13.46
CA ALA A 411 -8.54 11.54 13.47
C ALA A 411 -9.86 10.98 14.02
N GLU A 412 -10.21 9.77 13.61
CA GLU A 412 -11.50 9.13 13.91
C GLU A 412 -11.39 8.07 15.02
N ARG A 413 -10.16 7.86 15.53
CA ARG A 413 -9.82 6.81 16.50
C ARG A 413 -10.31 5.44 16.05
N LEU A 414 -10.09 5.10 14.78
CA LEU A 414 -10.44 3.81 14.21
C LEU A 414 -9.19 2.94 14.02
N LEU A 415 -9.35 1.63 14.17
CA LEU A 415 -8.28 0.65 14.05
C LEU A 415 -8.75 -0.54 13.20
N LEU A 416 -7.99 -0.83 12.14
CA LEU A 416 -8.06 -2.10 11.44
C LEU A 416 -7.08 -3.07 12.08
N SER A 417 -7.57 -4.20 12.57
CA SER A 417 -6.77 -5.19 13.31
C SER A 417 -7.17 -6.62 12.99
N MET A 418 -6.37 -7.58 13.45
CA MET A 418 -6.76 -8.97 13.60
C MET A 418 -6.68 -9.37 15.07
N ARG A 419 -7.64 -10.18 15.51
CA ARG A 419 -7.65 -10.80 16.83
C ARG A 419 -7.67 -12.32 16.73
N ALA A 420 -6.89 -12.98 17.55
CA ALA A 420 -6.82 -14.44 17.62
C ALA A 420 -6.65 -14.90 19.07
N GLN A 421 -7.57 -15.73 19.55
CA GLN A 421 -7.36 -16.43 20.82
C GLN A 421 -6.37 -17.57 20.60
N GLN A 422 -5.31 -17.62 21.39
CA GLN A 422 -4.33 -18.69 21.27
C GLN A 422 -3.90 -19.24 22.64
N SER A 423 -3.18 -20.36 22.60
CA SER A 423 -2.52 -20.94 23.77
C SER A 423 -1.00 -20.91 23.69
N ARG A 424 -0.40 -20.50 22.57
CA ARG A 424 1.06 -20.51 22.37
C ARG A 424 1.71 -19.17 22.77
N PRO A 425 3.01 -19.08 22.99
CA PRO A 425 3.71 -17.79 22.97
C PRO A 425 3.53 -17.03 21.64
N LEU A 426 3.75 -15.71 21.64
CA LEU A 426 3.48 -14.86 20.45
C LEU A 426 4.44 -15.15 19.29
N ASP A 427 5.71 -15.38 19.59
CA ASP A 427 6.74 -15.79 18.65
C ASP A 427 6.41 -17.13 17.99
N GLU A 428 5.96 -18.13 18.75
CA GLU A 428 5.47 -19.39 18.19
C GLU A 428 4.24 -19.19 17.30
N PHE A 429 3.33 -18.28 17.67
CA PHE A 429 2.16 -17.96 16.85
C PHE A 429 2.57 -17.36 15.51
N LEU A 430 3.48 -16.39 15.49
CA LEU A 430 3.96 -15.71 14.28
C LEU A 430 4.84 -16.58 13.37
N GLN A 431 5.40 -17.67 13.91
CA GLN A 431 6.15 -18.66 13.12
C GLN A 431 5.26 -19.83 12.65
N SER A 432 3.99 -19.88 13.06
CA SER A 432 3.11 -20.99 12.74
C SER A 432 2.43 -20.83 11.39
N GLU A 433 2.55 -21.84 10.55
CA GLU A 433 1.77 -21.98 9.31
C GLU A 433 0.39 -22.63 9.56
N GLN A 434 0.07 -22.99 10.81
CA GLN A 434 -1.20 -23.61 11.14
C GLN A 434 -2.35 -22.61 11.00
N LYS A 435 -3.51 -23.13 10.60
CA LYS A 435 -4.72 -22.31 10.55
C LYS A 435 -5.16 -21.91 11.96
N ALA A 436 -5.54 -20.66 12.11
CA ALA A 436 -6.09 -20.10 13.34
C ALA A 436 -7.48 -19.51 13.08
N ASP A 437 -8.38 -19.67 14.04
CA ASP A 437 -9.64 -18.93 14.08
C ASP A 437 -9.36 -17.49 14.46
N VAL A 438 -9.64 -16.56 13.54
CA VAL A 438 -9.33 -15.15 13.70
C VAL A 438 -10.54 -14.27 13.42
N GLN A 439 -10.48 -13.06 13.97
CA GLN A 439 -11.40 -11.97 13.65
C GLN A 439 -10.61 -10.82 13.04
N TYR A 440 -10.86 -10.49 11.79
CA TYR A 440 -10.43 -9.23 11.19
C TYR A 440 -11.43 -8.14 11.59
N ARG A 441 -10.96 -7.05 12.18
CA ARG A 441 -11.81 -6.09 12.88
C ARG A 441 -11.63 -4.67 12.39
N LEU A 442 -12.74 -3.96 12.37
CA LEU A 442 -12.81 -2.50 12.34
C LEU A 442 -13.32 -2.06 13.72
N ASP A 443 -12.40 -1.61 14.56
CA ASP A 443 -12.67 -1.19 15.93
C ASP A 443 -12.61 0.34 16.05
N GLN A 444 -13.51 0.92 16.84
CA GLN A 444 -13.26 2.22 17.45
C GLN A 444 -12.39 2.00 18.68
N VAL A 445 -11.29 2.73 18.78
CA VAL A 445 -10.33 2.62 19.86
C VAL A 445 -10.99 3.01 21.19
N GLY A 446 -11.10 2.04 22.10
CA GLY A 446 -11.81 2.19 23.38
C GLY A 446 -13.34 2.11 23.28
N GLY A 447 -13.87 1.72 22.11
CA GLY A 447 -15.30 1.69 21.82
C GLY A 447 -15.76 0.35 21.23
N ILE A 448 -16.82 0.42 20.42
CA ILE A 448 -17.40 -0.74 19.73
C ILE A 448 -16.54 -1.14 18.52
N GLY A 449 -16.74 -2.36 18.01
CA GLY A 449 -16.12 -2.79 16.77
C GLY A 449 -16.88 -3.89 16.07
N PHE A 450 -16.54 -4.07 14.79
CA PHE A 450 -17.19 -5.01 13.87
C PHE A 450 -16.17 -6.02 13.38
N ALA A 451 -16.58 -7.28 13.21
CA ALA A 451 -15.65 -8.38 12.94
C ALA A 451 -16.01 -9.19 11.68
N LEU A 452 -14.99 -9.65 10.98
CA LEU A 452 -15.07 -10.70 9.97
C LEU A 452 -14.37 -11.93 10.54
N LYS A 453 -15.10 -13.04 10.68
CA LYS A 453 -14.53 -14.31 11.14
C LYS A 453 -13.89 -15.06 9.98
N ALA A 454 -12.71 -15.64 10.21
CA ALA A 454 -12.02 -16.45 9.21
C ALA A 454 -11.18 -17.55 9.88
N LEU A 455 -10.97 -18.66 9.16
CA LEU A 455 -10.06 -19.74 9.55
C LEU A 455 -8.91 -19.81 8.53
N VAL A 456 -7.75 -19.29 8.90
CA VAL A 456 -6.68 -18.92 7.96
C VAL A 456 -5.30 -19.17 8.53
N SER A 457 -4.31 -19.44 7.68
CA SER A 457 -2.89 -19.52 8.06
C SER A 457 -2.24 -18.15 7.90
N GLU A 458 -1.23 -17.86 8.72
CA GLU A 458 -0.49 -16.59 8.69
C GLU A 458 -1.40 -15.33 8.62
N PRO A 459 -2.39 -15.20 9.52
CA PRO A 459 -3.44 -14.15 9.43
C PRO A 459 -2.91 -12.71 9.42
N TRP A 460 -1.69 -12.48 9.91
CA TRP A 460 -1.01 -11.18 9.87
C TRP A 460 -0.53 -10.78 8.47
N LYS A 461 -0.59 -11.65 7.46
CA LYS A 461 -0.24 -11.34 6.05
C LYS A 461 -1.38 -10.73 5.24
N ALA A 462 -2.55 -10.51 5.85
CA ALA A 462 -3.68 -9.85 5.20
C ALA A 462 -3.39 -8.40 4.82
N GLN A 463 -4.06 -7.89 3.79
CA GLN A 463 -3.88 -6.54 3.27
C GLN A 463 -5.20 -5.78 3.30
N TRP A 464 -5.22 -4.67 4.03
CA TRP A 464 -6.30 -3.69 4.01
C TRP A 464 -5.98 -2.56 3.04
N PHE A 465 -6.94 -2.18 2.20
CA PHE A 465 -6.77 -1.06 1.28
C PHE A 465 -8.08 -0.37 0.93
N PHE A 466 -7.97 0.81 0.31
CA PHE A 466 -9.11 1.69 0.04
C PHE A 466 -9.12 2.09 -1.43
N PHE A 467 -10.25 1.83 -2.09
CA PHE A 467 -10.43 2.18 -3.50
C PHE A 467 -11.91 2.30 -3.81
N ASP A 468 -12.26 3.26 -4.67
CA ASP A 468 -13.60 3.41 -5.24
C ASP A 468 -14.71 3.46 -4.17
N ASN A 469 -14.56 4.40 -3.23
CA ASN A 469 -15.46 4.60 -2.10
C ASN A 469 -15.73 3.32 -1.29
N ALA A 470 -14.76 2.41 -1.22
CA ALA A 470 -14.89 1.14 -0.52
C ALA A 470 -13.60 0.76 0.22
N MET A 471 -13.79 0.09 1.34
CA MET A 471 -12.77 -0.59 2.10
C MET A 471 -12.65 -2.03 1.61
N TRP A 472 -11.42 -2.52 1.49
CA TRP A 472 -11.11 -3.84 0.95
C TRP A 472 -10.20 -4.61 1.90
N LEU A 473 -10.39 -5.93 1.93
CA LEU A 473 -9.54 -6.86 2.67
C LEU A 473 -9.17 -8.04 1.78
N TYR A 474 -7.88 -8.22 1.56
CA TYR A 474 -7.33 -9.42 0.94
C TYR A 474 -6.72 -10.35 1.99
N ILE A 475 -7.07 -11.63 1.93
CA ILE A 475 -6.49 -12.68 2.78
C ILE A 475 -5.85 -13.74 1.88
N ASP A 476 -4.51 -13.73 1.84
CA ASP A 476 -3.69 -14.52 0.93
C ASP A 476 -3.90 -16.03 1.10
N SER A 477 -3.85 -16.53 2.33
CA SER A 477 -3.97 -17.97 2.63
C SER A 477 -5.29 -18.60 2.20
N SER A 478 -6.36 -17.82 2.15
CA SER A 478 -7.69 -18.28 1.72
C SER A 478 -8.03 -17.90 0.29
N GLY A 479 -7.19 -17.10 -0.37
CA GLY A 479 -7.49 -16.52 -1.68
C GLY A 479 -8.81 -15.77 -1.69
N ALA A 480 -9.07 -14.96 -0.67
CA ALA A 480 -10.32 -14.23 -0.53
C ALA A 480 -10.09 -12.72 -0.63
N LEU A 481 -10.93 -12.05 -1.44
CA LEU A 481 -11.00 -10.59 -1.51
C LEU A 481 -12.40 -10.12 -1.15
N TYR A 482 -12.47 -9.32 -0.08
CA TYR A 482 -13.71 -8.77 0.44
C TYR A 482 -13.74 -7.25 0.25
N ARG A 483 -14.96 -6.73 0.07
CA ARG A 483 -15.22 -5.31 -0.14
C ARG A 483 -16.42 -4.84 0.69
N TRP A 484 -16.31 -3.64 1.25
CA TRP A 484 -17.40 -2.92 1.93
C TRP A 484 -17.46 -1.49 1.38
N LYS A 485 -18.57 -1.10 0.75
CA LYS A 485 -18.79 0.29 0.29
C LYS A 485 -18.84 1.24 1.49
N ALA A 486 -18.55 2.53 1.36
CA ALA A 486 -18.74 3.49 2.45
C ALA A 486 -20.18 4.03 2.51
N GLU A 487 -20.86 4.08 1.36
CA GLU A 487 -22.23 4.57 1.17
C GLU A 487 -23.09 3.49 0.54
#